data_AF-A0A1G6PTL9-F1
#
_entry.id   AF-A0A1G6PTL9-F1
#
_cell.length_a   1.000
_cell.length_b   1.000
_cell.length_c   1.000
_cell.angle_alpha   90.00
_cell.angle_beta   90.00
_cell.angle_gamma   90.00
#
_symmetry.space_group_name_H-M   'P 1'
#
loop_
_entity.id
_entity.type
_entity.pdbx_description
1 polymer ?
#
loop_
_entity_poly.entity_id
_entity_poly.type
_entity_poly.pdbx_seq_one_letter_code
_entity_poly.pdbx_strand_id
1 'polypeptide(L)' 'MKDANVGFWNERKEKLKLEYPNITDDDLRFSEGKEKVMVELLGYKLGKSEEEVRVIINDLK' A
#
# COMPACT_ATOMS: atom_id res chain seq x y z
N MET A 1 -0.61 -23.29 -6.78
CA MET A 1 -0.02 -22.71 -5.56
C MET A 1 -0.78 -21.44 -5.27
N LYS A 2 -1.58 -21.45 -4.20
CA LYS A 2 -2.56 -20.42 -3.90
C LYS A 2 -2.09 -19.63 -2.66
N ASP A 3 -2.03 -18.32 -2.81
CA ASP A 3 -2.30 -17.34 -1.76
C ASP A 3 -1.21 -16.96 -0.73
N ALA A 4 0.09 -17.20 -0.99
CA ALA A 4 1.14 -16.64 -0.13
C ALA A 4 1.23 -15.09 -0.21
N ASN A 5 0.94 -14.50 -1.37
CA ASN A 5 1.00 -13.04 -1.58
C ASN A 5 -0.14 -12.27 -0.91
N VAL A 6 -1.30 -12.91 -0.67
CA VAL A 6 -2.49 -12.23 -0.13
C VAL A 6 -2.33 -11.94 1.37
N GLY A 7 -1.77 -12.90 2.13
CA GLY A 7 -1.51 -12.72 3.56
C GLY A 7 -0.46 -11.63 3.83
N PHE A 8 0.65 -11.67 3.10
CA PHE A 8 1.72 -10.68 3.19
C PHE A 8 1.25 -9.26 2.87
N TRP A 9 0.39 -9.12 1.86
CA TRP A 9 -0.18 -7.82 1.51
C TRP A 9 -1.16 -7.30 2.55
N ASN A 10 -2.00 -8.17 3.13
CA ASN A 10 -2.93 -7.76 4.19
C ASN A 10 -2.19 -7.24 5.44
N GLU A 11 -1.07 -7.87 5.84
CA GLU A 11 -0.26 -7.38 6.96
C GLU A 11 0.37 -6.00 6.67
N ARG A 12 0.88 -5.80 5.45
CA ARG A 12 1.40 -4.50 5.00
C ARG A 12 0.35 -3.40 5.04
N LYS A 13 -0.89 -3.71 4.64
CA LYS A 13 -2.02 -2.77 4.70
C LYS A 13 -2.35 -2.35 6.11
N GLU A 14 -2.41 -3.30 7.04
CA GLU A 14 -2.67 -2.99 8.44
C GLU A 14 -1.57 -2.08 9.01
N LYS A 15 -0.30 -2.37 8.70
CA LYS A 15 0.83 -1.52 9.12
C LYS A 15 0.78 -0.11 8.51
N LEU A 16 0.44 0.01 7.22
CA LEU A 16 0.24 1.31 6.56
C LEU A 16 -0.84 2.13 7.27
N LYS A 17 -1.98 1.52 7.64
CA LYS A 17 -3.06 2.22 8.37
C LYS A 17 -2.63 2.65 9.77
N LEU A 18 -1.78 1.87 10.44
CA LEU A 18 -1.26 2.21 11.76
C LEU A 18 -0.28 3.40 11.69
N GLU A 19 0.61 3.42 10.70
CA GLU A 19 1.59 4.50 10.52
C GLU A 19 0.98 5.77 9.93
N TYR A 20 -0.04 5.62 9.07
CA TYR A 20 -0.66 6.69 8.32
C TYR A 20 -2.19 6.66 8.51
N PRO A 21 -2.73 7.29 9.58
CA PRO A 21 -4.15 7.26 9.92
C PRO A 21 -5.08 7.88 8.87
N ASN A 22 -4.53 8.61 7.90
CA ASN A 22 -5.22 9.20 6.76
C ASN A 22 -5.44 8.22 5.59
N ILE A 23 -4.79 7.05 5.63
CA ILE A 23 -5.02 5.94 4.71
C ILE A 23 -6.22 5.14 5.19
N THR A 24 -7.14 4.87 4.28
CA THR A 24 -8.33 4.04 4.51
C THR A 24 -8.21 2.71 3.78
N ASP A 25 -9.07 1.75 4.11
CA ASP A 25 -9.13 0.48 3.39
C ASP A 25 -9.41 0.64 1.89
N ASP A 26 -10.16 1.68 1.50
CA ASP A 26 -10.44 2.01 0.11
C ASP A 26 -9.19 2.51 -0.62
N ASP A 27 -8.32 3.27 0.05
CA ASP A 27 -7.01 3.67 -0.49
C ASP A 27 -6.04 2.49 -0.61
N LEU A 28 -6.37 1.34 -0.02
CA LEU A 28 -5.58 0.10 -0.07
C LEU A 28 -6.24 -0.97 -0.95
N ARG A 29 -7.36 -0.65 -1.60
CA ARG A 29 -8.16 -1.60 -2.39
C ARG A 29 -7.74 -1.57 -3.85
N PHE A 30 -6.91 -2.54 -4.25
CA PHE A 30 -6.44 -2.65 -5.64
C PHE A 30 -6.81 -3.97 -6.27
N SER A 31 -7.39 -3.84 -7.47
CA SER A 31 -7.50 -4.93 -8.43
C SER A 31 -6.13 -5.17 -9.06
N GLU A 32 -5.87 -6.39 -9.49
CA GLU A 32 -4.68 -6.74 -10.27
C GLU A 32 -4.51 -5.76 -11.45
N GLY A 33 -3.30 -5.21 -11.62
CA GLY A 33 -2.99 -4.18 -12.62
C GLY A 33 -3.25 -2.72 -12.20
N LYS A 34 -3.81 -2.45 -11.01
CA LYS A 34 -4.03 -1.08 -10.50
C LYS A 34 -2.96 -0.57 -9.52
N GLU A 35 -1.83 -1.26 -9.37
CA GLU A 35 -0.75 -0.85 -8.47
C GLU A 35 -0.18 0.54 -8.77
N LYS A 36 -0.11 0.94 -10.03
CA LYS A 36 0.37 2.29 -10.38
C LYS A 36 -0.54 3.37 -9.78
N VAL A 37 -1.85 3.20 -9.93
CA VAL A 37 -2.87 4.13 -9.42
C VAL A 37 -2.85 4.16 -7.89
N MET A 38 -2.60 3.02 -7.23
CA MET A 38 -2.37 2.99 -5.78
C MET A 38 -1.23 3.91 -5.36
N VAL A 39 -0.07 3.69 -5.96
CA VAL A 39 1.17 4.34 -5.55
C VAL A 39 1.06 5.84 -5.77
N GLU A 40 0.43 6.26 -6.88
CA GLU A 40 0.11 7.67 -7.14
C GLU A 40 -0.82 8.24 -6.05
N LEU A 41 -1.94 7.59 -5.73
CA LEU A 41 -2.90 8.05 -4.72
C LEU A 41 -2.27 8.16 -3.33
N LEU A 42 -1.49 7.15 -2.93
CA LEU A 42 -0.75 7.14 -1.67
C LEU A 42 0.30 8.25 -1.65
N GLY A 43 1.00 8.49 -2.76
CA GLY A 43 1.95 9.59 -2.89
C GLY A 43 1.29 10.94 -2.63
N TYR A 44 0.13 11.19 -3.26
CA TYR A 44 -0.64 12.41 -3.01
C TYR A 44 -1.12 12.54 -1.56
N LYS A 45 -1.61 11.45 -0.95
CA LYS A 45 -2.11 11.47 0.44
C LYS A 45 -1.00 11.65 1.48
N LEU A 46 0.17 11.07 1.23
CA LEU A 46 1.30 11.10 2.14
C LEU A 46 2.23 12.29 1.90
N GLY A 47 2.03 13.03 0.80
CA GLY A 47 2.95 14.09 0.37
C GLY A 47 4.32 13.54 -0.02
N LYS A 48 4.36 12.35 -0.61
CA LYS A 48 5.56 11.58 -0.93
C LYS A 48 5.66 11.27 -2.43
N SER A 49 6.88 11.10 -2.91
CA SER A 49 7.13 10.57 -4.25
C SER A 49 6.68 9.12 -4.39
N GLU A 50 6.41 8.68 -5.63
CA GLU A 50 6.07 7.29 -5.91
C GLU A 50 7.16 6.32 -5.44
N GLU A 51 8.44 6.67 -5.62
CA GLU A 51 9.59 5.91 -5.10
C GLU A 51 9.55 5.74 -3.58
N GLU A 52 9.31 6.81 -2.82
CA GLU A 52 9.21 6.73 -1.36
C GLU A 52 8.06 5.82 -0.92
N VAL A 53 6.91 5.89 -1.59
CA VAL A 53 5.76 5.02 -1.31
C VAL A 53 6.12 3.56 -1.58
N ARG A 54 6.81 3.26 -2.69
CA ARG A 54 7.29 1.90 -2.99
C ARG A 54 8.27 1.40 -1.95
N VAL A 55 9.16 2.26 -1.45
CA VAL A 55 10.09 1.92 -0.37
C VAL A 55 9.32 1.60 0.91
N ILE A 56 8.38 2.44 1.33
CA ILE A 56 7.53 2.21 2.51
C ILE A 56 6.82 0.85 2.38
N ILE A 57 6.16 0.59 1.25
CA ILE A 57 5.45 -0.67 1.02
C ILE A 57 6.41 -1.88 1.10
N ASN A 58 7.64 -1.74 0.61
CA ASN A 58 8.63 -2.82 0.61
C ASN A 58 9.28 -3.04 1.98
N ASP A 59 9.50 -1.98 2.76
CA ASP A 59 10.11 -2.01 4.09
C ASP A 59 9.17 -2.58 5.16
N LEU A 60 7.86 -2.47 4.95
CA LEU A 60 6.86 -3.17 5.74
C LEU A 60 6.98 -4.67 5.44
N LYS A 61 7.80 -5.37 6.21
CA LYS A 61 7.93 -6.84 6.17
C LYS A 61 6.74 -7.54 6.80
#